data_AF-A0A2S7FFJ9-F1
#
_entry.id   AF-A0A2S7FFJ9-F1
#
_cell.length_a   1.000
_cell.length_b   1.000
_cell.length_c   1.000
_cell.angle_alpha   90.00
_cell.angle_beta   90.00
_cell.angle_gamma   90.00
#
_symmetry.space_group_name_H-M   'P 1'
#
loop_
_entity.id
_entity.type
_entity.pdbx_description
1 polymer ?
#
loop_
_entity_poly.entity_id
_entity_poly.type
_entity_poly.pdbx_seq_one_letter_code
_entity_poly.pdbx_strand_id
1 'polypeptide(L)'
;MYFGQGFYYLLSGVVMSLAIYSIILIALYLISKRSSRNLSIFSFEKVIIGYLLVLYLITILRITGVIGMEFHISWFVESIRLLKLSIPFMSGSIFMISLNLIIFMPLGFLIPCLFKNYNWKNVLLSGFVLSLSIEFLQLFGGRFFEVDDIIANSLGALIGYLLWQSINGIIKKETRNKSIIKGICTIFVTIIILFTISFIANGDNLEKQSNEAYSEIGMSESEINDISKISYYKDGNKIEIIDLTTYSEIYRFLGTDISNKIGSYSKDDCNDNVSTIIEKRDDELLEIYFNEKHSFTFYNNKDLVLEEVKHILYDLTDGTIYYATDNSDKFTDVLKYENKDRPFQTNQKINNILNQL
;
A
#
# COMPACT_ATOMS: atom_id res chain seq x y z
N MET A 1 11.91 -0.66 -18.35
CA MET A 1 11.39 -2.00 -18.69
C MET A 1 10.00 -1.92 -19.36
N TYR A 2 8.99 -1.32 -18.73
CA TYR A 2 7.61 -1.24 -19.24
C TYR A 2 7.43 -0.55 -20.60
N PHE A 3 8.07 0.60 -20.84
CA PHE A 3 7.99 1.26 -22.16
C PHE A 3 8.57 0.41 -23.30
N GLY A 4 9.66 -0.32 -23.03
CA GLY A 4 10.25 -1.25 -23.98
C GLY A 4 9.32 -2.41 -24.31
N GLN A 5 8.64 -2.97 -23.30
CA GLN A 5 7.62 -3.99 -23.49
C GLN A 5 6.41 -3.46 -24.27
N GLY A 6 5.92 -2.26 -23.94
CA GLY A 6 4.84 -1.62 -24.69
C GLY A 6 5.18 -1.42 -26.17
N PHE A 7 6.39 -0.95 -26.46
CA PHE A 7 6.89 -0.80 -27.83
C PHE A 7 7.00 -2.16 -28.55
N TYR A 8 7.52 -3.18 -27.87
CA TYR A 8 7.57 -4.54 -28.39
C TYR A 8 6.18 -5.07 -28.75
N TYR A 9 5.19 -4.91 -27.86
CA TYR A 9 3.83 -5.36 -28.13
C TYR A 9 3.18 -4.60 -29.28
N LEU A 10 3.40 -3.28 -29.37
CA LEU A 10 2.95 -2.46 -30.49
C LEU A 10 3.53 -2.98 -31.81
N LEU A 11 4.84 -3.22 -31.86
CA LEU A 11 5.51 -3.71 -33.06
C LEU A 11 5.03 -5.12 -33.44
N SER A 12 4.86 -6.00 -32.45
CA SER A 12 4.32 -7.36 -32.65
C SER A 12 2.86 -7.36 -33.13
N GLY A 13 2.10 -6.29 -32.83
CA GLY A 13 0.70 -6.13 -33.20
C GLY A 13 0.49 -5.78 -34.66
N VAL A 14 1.48 -5.20 -35.34
CA VAL A 14 1.37 -4.61 -36.70
C VAL A 14 0.83 -5.59 -37.73
N VAL A 15 1.39 -6.79 -37.82
CA VAL A 15 0.99 -7.78 -38.84
C VAL A 15 -0.45 -8.23 -38.61
N MET A 16 -0.79 -8.52 -37.35
CA MET A 16 -2.12 -8.97 -36.96
C MET A 16 -3.17 -7.86 -37.16
N SER A 17 -2.84 -6.62 -36.82
CA SER A 17 -3.73 -5.47 -37.03
C SER A 17 -3.96 -5.18 -38.51
N LEU A 18 -2.94 -5.31 -39.35
CA LEU A 18 -3.09 -5.19 -40.80
C LEU A 18 -4.06 -6.24 -41.34
N ALA A 19 -3.86 -7.51 -40.99
CA ALA A 19 -4.72 -8.60 -41.44
C ALA A 19 -6.18 -8.40 -41.01
N ILE A 20 -6.43 -8.11 -39.73
CA ILE A 20 -7.77 -7.86 -39.20
C ILE A 20 -8.40 -6.63 -39.86
N TYR A 21 -7.65 -5.53 -40.01
CA TYR A 21 -8.20 -4.32 -40.58
C TYR A 21 -8.51 -4.46 -42.07
N SER A 22 -7.72 -5.20 -42.83
CA SER A 22 -8.03 -5.56 -44.22
C SER A 22 -9.35 -6.32 -44.32
N ILE A 23 -9.61 -7.27 -43.43
CA ILE A 23 -10.89 -8.02 -43.38
C ILE A 23 -12.04 -7.06 -43.08
N ILE A 24 -11.88 -6.15 -42.11
CA ILE A 24 -12.89 -5.13 -41.77
C ILE A 24 -13.21 -4.25 -42.99
N LEU A 25 -12.19 -3.76 -43.70
CA LEU A 25 -12.37 -2.93 -44.89
C LEU A 25 -13.10 -3.68 -46.01
N ILE A 26 -12.77 -4.96 -46.25
CA ILE A 26 -13.46 -5.81 -47.23
C ILE A 26 -14.92 -5.99 -46.83
N ALA A 27 -15.22 -6.29 -45.57
CA ALA A 27 -16.59 -6.44 -45.07
C ALA A 27 -17.40 -5.14 -45.25
N LEU A 28 -16.82 -3.99 -44.89
CA LEU A 28 -17.45 -2.67 -45.08
C LEU A 28 -17.68 -2.36 -46.56
N TYR A 29 -16.76 -2.74 -47.44
CA TYR A 29 -16.91 -2.59 -48.88
C TYR A 29 -18.06 -3.44 -49.43
N LEU A 30 -18.18 -4.71 -49.00
CA LEU A 30 -19.28 -5.58 -49.40
C LEU A 30 -20.65 -5.07 -48.92
N ILE A 31 -20.73 -4.59 -47.67
CA ILE A 31 -21.97 -4.03 -47.10
C ILE A 31 -22.37 -2.75 -47.82
N SER A 32 -21.41 -1.86 -48.08
CA SER A 32 -21.68 -0.58 -48.75
C SER A 32 -22.10 -0.76 -50.21
N LYS A 33 -21.50 -1.72 -50.93
CA LYS A 33 -21.94 -2.14 -52.28
C LYS A 33 -23.40 -2.59 -52.30
N ARG A 34 -23.86 -3.28 -51.24
CA ARG A 34 -25.25 -3.76 -51.11
C ARG A 34 -26.23 -2.66 -50.67
N SER A 35 -25.78 -1.70 -49.87
CA SER A 35 -26.65 -0.70 -49.23
C SER A 35 -26.85 0.58 -50.05
N SER A 36 -26.18 0.75 -51.20
CA SER A 36 -26.21 1.96 -52.04
C SER A 36 -25.97 3.27 -51.27
N ARG A 37 -25.30 3.18 -50.09
CA ARG A 37 -24.97 4.31 -49.22
C ARG A 37 -23.68 4.97 -49.68
N ASN A 38 -23.66 6.31 -49.62
CA ASN A 38 -22.51 7.10 -50.03
C ASN A 38 -21.27 6.80 -49.14
N LEU A 39 -20.15 6.45 -49.77
CA LEU A 39 -18.96 5.81 -49.19
C LEU A 39 -18.03 6.75 -48.40
N SER A 40 -18.58 7.69 -47.61
CA SER A 40 -17.76 8.65 -46.82
C SER A 40 -16.90 8.00 -45.71
N ILE A 41 -16.99 6.68 -45.53
CA ILE A 41 -16.16 5.86 -44.63
C ILE A 41 -14.76 5.63 -45.21
N PHE A 42 -14.59 5.65 -46.55
CA PHE A 42 -13.33 5.36 -47.23
C PHE A 42 -12.46 6.61 -47.48
N SER A 43 -12.68 7.71 -46.77
CA SER A 43 -11.73 8.82 -46.85
C SER A 43 -10.38 8.36 -46.29
N PHE A 44 -9.28 8.75 -46.95
CA PHE A 44 -7.93 8.34 -46.60
C PHE A 44 -7.60 8.54 -45.11
N GLU A 45 -8.01 9.69 -44.55
CA GLU A 45 -7.87 10.03 -43.13
C GLU A 45 -8.55 9.00 -42.21
N LYS A 46 -9.80 8.63 -42.49
CA LYS A 46 -10.55 7.66 -41.69
C LYS A 46 -9.97 6.26 -41.82
N VAL A 47 -9.44 5.91 -42.99
CA VAL A 47 -8.79 4.62 -43.19
C VAL A 47 -7.54 4.51 -42.31
N ILE A 48 -6.72 5.56 -42.25
CA ILE A 48 -5.54 5.60 -41.36
C ILE A 48 -5.95 5.54 -39.90
N ILE A 49 -6.90 6.38 -39.47
CA ILE A 49 -7.34 6.45 -38.07
C ILE A 49 -7.98 5.13 -37.63
N GLY A 50 -8.76 4.49 -38.50
CA GLY A 50 -9.32 3.17 -38.24
C GLY A 50 -8.26 2.10 -38.09
N TYR A 51 -7.20 2.12 -38.92
CA TYR A 51 -6.06 1.22 -38.77
C TYR A 51 -5.35 1.44 -37.43
N LEU A 52 -5.05 2.70 -37.07
CA LEU A 52 -4.40 3.04 -35.81
C LEU A 52 -5.23 2.57 -34.60
N LEU A 53 -6.56 2.69 -34.67
CA LEU A 53 -7.46 2.18 -33.63
C LEU A 53 -7.37 0.65 -33.50
N VAL A 54 -7.35 -0.09 -34.62
CA VAL A 54 -7.21 -1.56 -34.59
C VAL A 54 -5.85 -1.98 -34.05
N LEU A 55 -4.76 -1.35 -34.51
CA LEU A 55 -3.41 -1.59 -34.00
C LEU A 55 -3.35 -1.35 -32.49
N TYR A 56 -3.93 -0.24 -32.04
CA TYR A 56 -4.03 0.10 -30.64
C TYR A 56 -4.80 -0.95 -29.82
N LEU A 57 -5.99 -1.36 -30.26
CA LEU A 57 -6.80 -2.38 -29.56
C LEU A 57 -6.05 -3.70 -29.45
N ILE A 58 -5.39 -4.14 -30.53
CA ILE A 58 -4.55 -5.34 -30.53
C ILE A 58 -3.37 -5.19 -29.56
N THR A 59 -2.75 -4.02 -29.50
CA THR A 59 -1.65 -3.75 -28.57
C THR A 59 -2.10 -3.85 -27.11
N ILE A 60 -3.26 -3.28 -26.76
CA ILE A 60 -3.81 -3.40 -25.41
C ILE A 60 -4.12 -4.83 -25.05
N LEU A 61 -4.80 -5.58 -25.92
CA LEU A 61 -5.15 -6.96 -25.65
C LEU A 61 -3.92 -7.85 -25.45
N ARG A 62 -2.78 -7.51 -26.07
CA ARG A 62 -1.49 -8.17 -25.83
C ARG A 62 -0.85 -7.73 -24.50
N ILE A 63 -0.79 -6.42 -24.22
CA ILE A 63 -0.21 -5.89 -22.97
C ILE A 63 -0.96 -6.43 -21.75
N THR A 64 -2.29 -6.46 -21.82
CA THR A 64 -3.17 -6.99 -20.77
C THR A 64 -3.15 -8.51 -20.71
N GLY A 65 -2.46 -9.20 -21.63
CA GLY A 65 -2.34 -10.66 -21.64
C GLY A 65 -3.58 -11.41 -22.14
N VAL A 66 -4.63 -10.72 -22.58
CA VAL A 66 -5.84 -11.35 -23.15
C VAL A 66 -5.50 -12.14 -24.42
N ILE A 67 -4.61 -11.61 -25.25
CA ILE A 67 -4.06 -12.33 -26.38
C ILE A 67 -2.80 -13.07 -25.91
N GLY A 68 -2.91 -14.39 -25.78
CA GLY A 68 -1.82 -15.27 -25.36
C GLY A 68 -2.09 -16.01 -24.05
N MET A 69 -3.18 -15.71 -23.34
CA MET A 69 -3.62 -16.48 -22.18
C MET A 69 -4.29 -17.81 -22.57
N GLU A 70 -4.20 -18.78 -21.67
CA GLU A 70 -5.05 -19.96 -21.69
C GLU A 70 -6.42 -19.65 -21.08
N PHE A 71 -7.46 -20.27 -21.64
CA PHE A 71 -8.84 -20.08 -21.20
C PHE A 71 -9.35 -21.34 -20.50
N HIS A 72 -9.65 -21.22 -19.21
CA HIS A 72 -10.19 -22.32 -18.41
C HIS A 72 -11.44 -21.87 -17.63
N ILE A 73 -12.52 -22.64 -17.77
CA ILE A 73 -13.79 -22.35 -17.05
C ILE A 73 -13.61 -22.54 -15.53
N SER A 74 -12.77 -23.49 -15.12
CA SER A 74 -12.46 -23.72 -13.69
C SER A 74 -11.85 -22.49 -13.03
N TRP A 75 -10.95 -21.79 -13.72
CA TRP A 75 -10.34 -20.56 -13.24
C TRP A 75 -11.36 -19.42 -13.11
N PHE A 76 -12.28 -19.29 -14.07
CA PHE A 76 -13.38 -18.33 -13.96
C PHE A 76 -14.22 -18.56 -12.69
N VAL A 77 -14.61 -19.82 -12.43
CA VAL A 77 -15.41 -20.16 -11.24
C VAL A 77 -14.66 -19.82 -9.96
N GLU A 78 -13.36 -20.12 -9.88
CA GLU A 78 -12.55 -19.82 -8.70
C GLU A 78 -12.33 -18.30 -8.52
N SER A 79 -12.06 -17.55 -9.59
CA SER A 79 -11.94 -16.09 -9.55
C SER A 79 -13.22 -15.41 -9.07
N ILE A 80 -14.40 -15.91 -9.49
CA ILE A 80 -15.69 -15.41 -9.01
C ILE A 80 -15.93 -15.80 -7.54
N ARG A 81 -15.57 -17.03 -7.14
CA ARG A 81 -15.72 -17.49 -5.75
C ARG A 81 -14.86 -16.68 -4.77
N LEU A 82 -13.66 -16.30 -5.20
CA LEU A 82 -12.70 -15.51 -4.41
C LEU A 82 -12.87 -14.00 -4.59
N LEU A 83 -13.88 -13.55 -5.34
CA LEU A 83 -14.13 -12.14 -5.60
C LEU A 83 -14.35 -11.38 -4.28
N LYS A 84 -13.43 -10.47 -3.97
CA LYS A 84 -13.56 -9.52 -2.87
C LYS A 84 -13.71 -8.13 -3.46
N LEU A 85 -14.82 -7.46 -3.13
CA LEU A 85 -15.04 -6.08 -3.54
C LEU A 85 -14.40 -5.16 -2.49
N SER A 86 -13.17 -4.73 -2.76
CA SER A 86 -12.46 -3.77 -1.93
C SER A 86 -12.93 -2.34 -2.20
N ILE A 87 -12.60 -1.43 -1.28
CA ILE A 87 -12.72 0.00 -1.53
C ILE A 87 -11.76 0.37 -2.67
N PRO A 88 -12.22 1.04 -3.74
CA PRO A 88 -11.36 1.34 -4.87
C PRO A 88 -10.12 2.13 -4.46
N PHE A 89 -8.99 1.79 -5.08
CA PHE A 89 -7.67 2.38 -4.90
C PHE A 89 -7.02 2.17 -3.54
N MET A 90 -7.70 1.53 -2.59
CA MET A 90 -7.14 1.22 -1.28
C MET A 90 -5.99 0.21 -1.46
N SER A 91 -4.80 0.52 -0.94
CA SER A 91 -3.57 -0.29 -1.11
C SER A 91 -3.11 -0.50 -2.56
N GLY A 92 -3.69 0.22 -3.53
CA GLY A 92 -3.35 0.11 -4.95
C GLY A 92 -2.00 0.73 -5.29
N SER A 93 -1.34 0.25 -6.34
CA SER A 93 -0.10 0.88 -6.82
C SER A 93 -0.42 2.12 -7.65
N ILE A 94 -0.02 3.31 -7.18
CA ILE A 94 -0.18 4.56 -7.95
C ILE A 94 0.48 4.49 -9.33
N PHE A 95 1.58 3.73 -9.43
CA PHE A 95 2.27 3.49 -10.70
C PHE A 95 1.40 2.70 -11.67
N MET A 96 0.75 1.61 -11.22
CA MET A 96 -0.14 0.81 -12.06
C MET A 96 -1.40 1.58 -12.47
N ILE A 97 -2.01 2.33 -11.53
CA ILE A 97 -3.15 3.21 -11.80
C ILE A 97 -2.80 4.23 -12.90
N SER A 98 -1.60 4.81 -12.83
CA SER A 98 -1.10 5.76 -13.83
C SER A 98 -0.91 5.11 -15.21
N LEU A 99 -0.41 3.87 -15.27
CA LEU A 99 -0.27 3.12 -16.52
C LEU A 99 -1.62 2.83 -17.17
N ASN A 100 -2.62 2.44 -16.38
CA ASN A 100 -3.98 2.18 -16.84
C ASN A 100 -4.68 3.45 -17.37
N LEU A 101 -4.48 4.58 -16.69
CA LEU A 101 -4.90 5.89 -17.24
C LEU A 101 -4.27 6.17 -18.61
N ILE A 102 -2.94 6.05 -18.72
CA ILE A 102 -2.19 6.39 -19.93
C ILE A 102 -2.56 5.47 -21.09
N ILE A 103 -2.70 4.16 -20.86
CA ILE A 103 -2.95 3.19 -21.92
C ILE A 103 -4.34 3.36 -22.55
N PHE A 104 -5.32 3.93 -21.82
CA PHE A 104 -6.66 4.24 -22.37
C PHE A 104 -6.80 5.64 -22.99
N MET A 105 -5.85 6.56 -22.81
CA MET A 105 -5.91 7.89 -23.45
C MET A 105 -6.02 7.84 -24.98
N PRO A 106 -5.26 6.98 -25.71
CA PRO A 106 -5.39 6.90 -27.16
C PRO A 106 -6.79 6.49 -27.64
N LEU A 107 -7.50 5.62 -26.90
CA LEU A 107 -8.89 5.27 -27.22
C LEU A 107 -9.76 6.53 -27.27
N GLY A 108 -9.69 7.33 -26.21
CA GLY A 108 -10.48 8.54 -26.09
C GLY A 108 -10.16 9.61 -27.12
N PHE A 109 -8.91 9.62 -27.57
CA PHE A 109 -8.45 10.52 -28.62
C PHE A 109 -8.91 10.07 -30.02
N LEU A 110 -8.84 8.77 -30.32
CA LEU A 110 -9.08 8.23 -31.66
C LEU A 110 -10.58 8.11 -32.00
N ILE A 111 -11.44 7.78 -31.02
CA ILE A 111 -12.89 7.65 -31.23
C ILE A 111 -13.53 8.89 -31.89
N PRO A 112 -13.38 10.11 -31.36
CA PRO A 112 -14.01 11.29 -31.95
C PRO A 112 -13.40 11.71 -33.29
N CYS A 113 -12.19 11.25 -33.62
CA CYS A 113 -11.61 11.40 -34.96
C CYS A 113 -12.32 10.52 -36.00
N LEU A 114 -12.82 9.35 -35.61
CA LEU A 114 -13.47 8.41 -36.51
C LEU A 114 -14.98 8.69 -36.63
N PHE A 115 -15.63 9.09 -35.54
CA PHE A 115 -17.09 9.24 -35.46
C PHE A 115 -17.52 10.68 -35.16
N LYS A 116 -18.24 11.31 -36.09
CA LYS A 116 -18.58 12.76 -36.05
C LYS A 116 -19.50 13.23 -34.91
N ASN A 117 -20.08 12.33 -34.12
CA ASN A 117 -21.07 12.67 -33.06
C ASN A 117 -20.76 12.05 -31.69
N TYR A 118 -19.53 11.57 -31.46
CA TYR A 118 -19.17 11.02 -30.16
C TYR A 118 -18.83 12.15 -29.17
N ASN A 119 -19.67 12.30 -28.15
CA ASN A 119 -19.43 13.21 -27.05
C ASN A 119 -18.62 12.51 -25.93
N TRP A 120 -18.28 13.26 -24.88
CA TRP A 120 -17.51 12.74 -23.74
C TRP A 120 -18.18 11.54 -23.05
N LYS A 121 -19.53 11.48 -23.00
CA LYS A 121 -20.27 10.36 -22.40
C LYS A 121 -20.09 9.08 -23.22
N ASN A 122 -20.17 9.19 -24.55
CA ASN A 122 -20.00 8.05 -25.44
C ASN A 122 -18.57 7.50 -25.34
N VAL A 123 -17.57 8.38 -25.23
CA VAL A 123 -16.17 7.97 -25.05
C VAL A 123 -15.96 7.32 -23.68
N LEU A 124 -16.48 7.93 -22.61
CA LEU A 124 -16.40 7.36 -21.26
C LEU A 124 -17.05 5.97 -21.21
N LEU A 125 -18.23 5.82 -21.81
CA LEU A 125 -18.91 4.52 -21.90
C LEU A 125 -18.12 3.51 -22.73
N SER A 126 -17.49 3.95 -23.83
CA SER A 126 -16.65 3.07 -24.66
C SER A 126 -15.42 2.58 -23.87
N GLY A 127 -14.78 3.47 -23.11
CA GLY A 127 -13.68 3.12 -22.21
C GLY A 127 -14.11 2.14 -21.12
N PHE A 128 -15.24 2.42 -20.47
CA PHE A 128 -15.83 1.54 -19.46
C PHE A 128 -16.16 0.15 -20.00
N VAL A 129 -16.86 0.06 -21.13
CA VAL A 129 -17.26 -1.22 -21.72
C VAL A 129 -16.03 -2.01 -22.18
N LEU A 130 -15.04 -1.35 -22.79
CA LEU A 130 -13.80 -2.01 -23.20
C LEU A 130 -13.02 -2.52 -21.99
N SER A 131 -12.86 -1.70 -20.95
CA SER A 131 -12.16 -2.11 -19.74
C SER A 131 -12.90 -3.18 -18.94
N LEU A 132 -14.23 -3.18 -18.94
CA LEU A 132 -15.02 -4.24 -18.34
C LEU A 132 -14.88 -5.55 -19.12
N SER A 133 -14.84 -5.47 -20.46
CA SER A 133 -14.66 -6.65 -21.33
C SER A 133 -13.27 -7.26 -21.14
N ILE A 134 -12.23 -6.42 -21.21
CA ILE A 134 -11.06 -6.41 -20.33
C ILE A 134 -10.94 -7.46 -19.23
N GLU A 135 -11.27 -6.98 -18.03
CA GLU A 135 -11.32 -7.70 -16.77
C GLU A 135 -12.14 -8.99 -16.87
N PHE A 136 -13.30 -8.94 -17.54
CA PHE A 136 -14.17 -10.11 -17.68
C PHE A 136 -13.49 -11.26 -18.42
N LEU A 137 -12.75 -10.98 -19.51
CA LEU A 137 -12.00 -12.00 -20.23
C LEU A 137 -10.84 -12.55 -19.40
N GLN A 138 -10.19 -11.71 -18.60
CA GLN A 138 -9.07 -12.12 -17.74
C GLN A 138 -9.47 -13.07 -16.61
N LEU A 139 -10.75 -13.10 -16.21
CA LEU A 139 -11.27 -14.09 -15.26
C LEU A 139 -11.06 -15.53 -15.74
N PHE A 140 -11.17 -15.77 -17.05
CA PHE A 140 -10.90 -17.09 -17.64
C PHE A 140 -9.42 -17.48 -17.64
N GLY A 141 -8.54 -16.53 -17.32
CA GLY A 141 -7.09 -16.68 -17.21
C GLY A 141 -6.61 -16.79 -15.78
N GLY A 142 -7.53 -16.96 -14.81
CA GLY A 142 -7.21 -17.06 -13.39
C GLY A 142 -6.78 -15.75 -12.75
N ARG A 143 -7.07 -14.61 -13.39
CA ARG A 143 -6.89 -13.29 -12.77
C ARG A 143 -8.13 -12.90 -11.98
N PHE A 144 -7.92 -12.00 -11.02
CA PHE A 144 -9.00 -11.41 -10.24
C PHE A 144 -9.53 -10.16 -10.94
N PHE A 145 -10.79 -9.84 -10.66
CA PHE A 145 -11.46 -8.67 -11.20
C PHE A 145 -11.00 -7.41 -10.47
N GLU A 146 -10.39 -6.46 -11.19
CA GLU A 146 -9.85 -5.23 -10.59
C GLU A 146 -10.72 -4.02 -10.94
N VAL A 147 -11.54 -3.57 -9.98
CA VAL A 147 -12.42 -2.38 -10.16
C VAL A 147 -11.61 -1.12 -10.43
N ASP A 148 -10.43 -1.01 -9.81
CA ASP A 148 -9.51 0.12 -9.96
C ASP A 148 -9.09 0.32 -11.41
N ASP A 149 -8.85 -0.78 -12.11
CA ASP A 149 -8.45 -0.79 -13.53
C ASP A 149 -9.58 -0.26 -14.40
N ILE A 150 -10.82 -0.68 -14.15
CA ILE A 150 -11.99 -0.17 -14.86
C ILE A 150 -12.15 1.33 -14.68
N ILE A 151 -11.98 1.83 -13.46
CA ILE A 151 -12.10 3.27 -13.19
C ILE A 151 -10.95 4.03 -13.85
N ALA A 152 -9.71 3.59 -13.67
CA ALA A 152 -8.51 4.21 -14.23
C ALA A 152 -8.58 4.26 -15.77
N ASN A 153 -8.93 3.14 -16.41
CA ASN A 153 -9.06 3.04 -17.86
C ASN A 153 -10.20 3.94 -18.40
N SER A 154 -11.35 3.98 -17.72
CA SER A 154 -12.47 4.85 -18.10
C SER A 154 -12.10 6.33 -18.01
N LEU A 155 -11.42 6.73 -16.94
CA LEU A 155 -10.89 8.09 -16.79
C LEU A 155 -9.82 8.41 -17.84
N GLY A 156 -8.97 7.44 -18.17
CA GLY A 156 -7.96 7.56 -19.23
C GLY A 156 -8.60 7.90 -20.57
N ALA A 157 -9.67 7.19 -20.93
CA ALA A 157 -10.45 7.48 -22.14
C ALA A 157 -11.07 8.88 -22.10
N LEU A 158 -11.61 9.32 -20.95
CA LEU A 158 -12.14 10.67 -20.81
C LEU A 158 -11.05 11.75 -20.98
N ILE A 159 -9.87 11.56 -20.38
CA ILE A 159 -8.73 12.47 -20.52
C ILE A 159 -8.29 12.54 -21.99
N GLY A 160 -8.18 11.39 -22.66
CA GLY A 160 -7.89 11.31 -24.09
C GLY A 160 -8.86 12.13 -24.95
N TYR A 161 -10.16 12.08 -24.65
CA TYR A 161 -11.17 12.89 -25.33
C TYR A 161 -10.98 14.39 -25.07
N LEU A 162 -10.70 14.79 -23.83
CA LEU A 162 -10.48 16.19 -23.47
C LEU A 162 -9.23 16.76 -24.15
N LEU A 163 -8.17 15.95 -24.28
CA LEU A 163 -6.98 16.29 -25.05
C LEU A 163 -7.29 16.43 -26.54
N TRP A 164 -8.06 15.51 -27.13
CA TRP A 164 -8.54 15.63 -28.51
C TRP A 164 -9.31 16.93 -28.73
N GLN A 165 -10.26 17.24 -27.85
CA GLN A 165 -11.08 18.44 -27.97
C GLN A 165 -10.22 19.71 -27.88
N SER A 166 -9.21 19.70 -27.01
CA SER A 166 -8.25 20.80 -26.88
C SER A 166 -7.42 20.96 -28.15
N ILE A 167 -6.86 19.87 -28.70
CA ILE A 167 -6.07 19.92 -29.96
C ILE A 167 -6.93 20.39 -31.14
N ASN A 168 -8.14 19.85 -31.29
CA ASN A 168 -9.06 20.26 -32.35
C ASN A 168 -9.44 21.76 -32.24
N GLY A 169 -9.60 22.26 -31.02
CA GLY A 169 -9.86 23.68 -30.75
C GLY A 169 -8.63 24.58 -30.93
N ILE A 170 -7.41 24.07 -30.76
CA ILE A 170 -6.15 24.78 -31.04
C ILE A 170 -5.98 25.01 -32.54
N ILE A 171 -6.33 24.00 -33.35
CA ILE A 171 -6.29 24.08 -34.82
C ILE A 171 -7.24 25.18 -35.33
N LYS A 172 -8.36 25.41 -34.62
CA LYS A 172 -9.30 26.50 -34.91
C LYS A 172 -8.82 27.82 -34.29
N LYS A 173 -8.30 28.73 -35.13
CA LYS A 173 -7.72 30.03 -34.69
C LYS A 173 -8.60 30.81 -33.72
N GLU A 174 -9.92 30.80 -33.90
CA GLU A 174 -10.90 31.52 -33.06
C GLU A 174 -10.96 30.99 -31.61
N THR A 175 -10.76 29.69 -31.40
CA THR A 175 -10.87 29.04 -30.09
C THR A 175 -9.51 28.71 -29.47
N ARG A 176 -8.41 29.10 -30.12
CA ARG A 176 -7.05 28.64 -29.80
C ARG A 176 -6.69 28.86 -28.33
N ASN A 177 -6.76 30.09 -27.83
CA ASN A 177 -6.35 30.42 -26.45
C ASN A 177 -7.19 29.66 -25.41
N LYS A 178 -8.52 29.61 -25.61
CA LYS A 178 -9.42 28.84 -24.73
C LYS A 178 -9.09 27.35 -24.72
N SER A 179 -8.68 26.81 -25.87
CA SER A 179 -8.36 25.39 -26.04
C SER A 179 -7.00 25.01 -25.45
N ILE A 180 -6.01 25.91 -25.51
CA ILE A 180 -4.73 25.74 -24.81
C ILE A 180 -4.95 25.70 -23.30
N ILE A 181 -5.69 26.67 -22.75
CA ILE A 181 -6.02 26.72 -21.32
C ILE A 181 -6.72 25.44 -20.90
N LYS A 182 -7.71 24.98 -21.67
CA LYS A 182 -8.41 23.72 -21.41
C LYS A 182 -7.48 22.51 -21.37
N GLY A 183 -6.53 22.42 -22.31
CA GLY A 183 -5.53 21.35 -22.33
C GLY A 183 -4.65 21.36 -21.08
N ILE A 184 -4.15 22.53 -20.69
CA ILE A 184 -3.34 22.71 -19.47
C ILE A 184 -4.15 22.33 -18.23
N CYS A 185 -5.39 22.82 -18.11
CA CYS A 185 -6.28 22.46 -17.00
C CYS A 185 -6.53 20.95 -16.94
N THR A 186 -6.71 20.29 -18.09
CA THR A 186 -6.92 18.83 -18.15
C THR A 186 -5.71 18.09 -17.58
N ILE A 187 -4.49 18.49 -17.97
CA ILE A 187 -3.25 17.89 -17.46
C ILE A 187 -3.11 18.14 -15.95
N PHE A 188 -3.31 19.38 -15.52
CA PHE A 188 -3.15 19.76 -14.10
C PHE A 188 -4.16 19.04 -13.20
N VAL A 189 -5.42 18.97 -13.61
CA VAL A 189 -6.47 18.22 -12.89
C VAL A 189 -6.12 16.73 -12.84
N THR A 190 -5.58 16.15 -13.92
CA THR A 190 -5.15 14.74 -13.92
C THR A 190 -4.04 14.50 -12.90
N ILE A 191 -3.06 15.41 -12.80
CA ILE A 191 -1.97 15.33 -11.81
C ILE A 191 -2.53 15.44 -10.38
N ILE A 192 -3.46 16.37 -10.13
CA ILE A 192 -4.11 16.51 -8.82
C ILE A 192 -4.86 15.24 -8.46
N ILE A 193 -5.63 14.66 -9.39
CA ILE A 193 -6.37 13.41 -9.16
C ILE A 193 -5.40 12.29 -8.78
N LEU A 194 -4.32 12.10 -9.53
CA LEU A 194 -3.29 11.10 -9.23
C LEU A 194 -2.64 11.34 -7.85
N PHE A 195 -2.34 12.60 -7.52
CA PHE A 195 -1.80 12.97 -6.22
C PHE A 195 -2.78 12.63 -5.09
N THR A 196 -4.07 12.96 -5.24
CA THR A 196 -5.09 12.62 -4.23
C THR A 196 -5.28 11.12 -4.08
N ILE A 197 -5.30 10.37 -5.18
CA ILE A 197 -5.37 8.91 -5.16
C ILE A 197 -4.12 8.32 -4.48
N SER A 198 -2.95 8.95 -4.62
CA SER A 198 -1.72 8.47 -3.98
C SER A 198 -1.81 8.45 -2.44
N PHE A 199 -2.58 9.34 -1.83
CA PHE A 199 -2.82 9.30 -0.37
C PHE A 199 -3.73 8.14 0.02
N ILE A 200 -4.73 7.80 -0.80
CA ILE A 200 -5.63 6.67 -0.56
C ILE A 200 -4.88 5.35 -0.77
N ALA A 201 -4.10 5.28 -1.85
CA ALA A 201 -3.25 4.15 -2.20
C ALA A 201 -2.19 3.84 -1.14
N ASN A 202 -1.56 4.88 -0.58
CA ASN A 202 -0.47 4.75 0.39
C ASN A 202 -0.92 4.92 1.86
N GLY A 203 -2.19 5.22 2.12
CA GLY A 203 -2.68 5.57 3.47
C GLY A 203 -2.32 4.50 4.50
N ASP A 204 -2.65 3.24 4.21
CA ASP A 204 -2.38 2.11 5.10
C ASP A 204 -0.88 1.78 5.21
N ASN A 205 -0.10 2.02 4.15
CA ASN A 205 1.34 1.74 4.15
C ASN A 205 2.12 2.81 4.90
N LEU A 206 1.71 4.08 4.83
CA LEU A 206 2.29 5.17 5.61
C LEU A 206 1.96 5.03 7.08
N GLU A 207 0.75 4.60 7.42
CA GLU A 207 0.34 4.30 8.79
C GLU A 207 1.06 3.05 9.34
N LYS A 208 1.13 1.95 8.57
CA LYS A 208 1.91 0.74 8.94
C LYS A 208 3.40 0.99 9.06
N GLN A 209 4.02 1.73 8.15
CA GLN A 209 5.45 2.02 8.21
C GLN A 209 5.79 2.97 9.37
N SER A 210 4.85 3.83 9.76
CA SER A 210 4.96 4.60 11.01
C SER A 210 4.81 3.71 12.24
N ASN A 211 3.92 2.71 12.18
CA ASN A 211 3.64 1.77 13.27
C ASN A 211 4.74 0.70 13.46
N GLU A 212 5.38 0.24 12.39
CA GLU A 212 6.51 -0.70 12.41
C GLU A 212 7.81 -0.06 12.93
N ALA A 213 7.89 1.27 12.96
CA ALA A 213 9.00 1.99 13.61
C ALA A 213 8.86 2.03 15.15
N TYR A 214 7.73 1.57 15.69
CA TYR A 214 7.52 1.43 17.14
C TYR A 214 7.82 -0.01 17.59
N SER A 215 8.85 -0.17 18.40
CA SER A 215 9.18 -1.43 19.09
C SER A 215 8.87 -1.24 20.57
N GLU A 216 7.60 -1.40 20.95
CA GLU A 216 7.22 -1.32 22.37
C GLU A 216 7.65 -2.59 23.10
N ILE A 217 8.26 -2.41 24.28
CA ILE A 217 8.64 -3.51 25.18
C ILE A 217 7.46 -4.46 25.37
N GLY A 218 7.72 -5.76 25.33
CA GLY A 218 6.74 -6.80 25.64
C GLY A 218 5.71 -7.06 24.54
N MET A 219 5.85 -6.49 23.34
CA MET A 219 4.89 -6.70 22.25
C MET A 219 5.40 -7.65 21.16
N SER A 220 6.72 -7.81 20.99
CA SER A 220 7.29 -8.65 19.93
C SER A 220 7.52 -10.10 20.37
N GLU A 221 7.07 -11.08 19.58
CA GLU A 221 7.38 -12.49 19.81
C GLU A 221 8.88 -12.79 19.66
N SER A 222 9.59 -12.09 18.78
CA SER A 222 11.04 -12.32 18.63
C SER A 222 11.81 -11.86 19.86
N GLU A 223 11.36 -10.79 20.50
CA GLU A 223 11.91 -10.24 21.74
C GLU A 223 11.64 -11.17 22.93
N ILE A 224 10.39 -11.65 23.08
CA ILE A 224 10.02 -12.60 24.14
C ILE A 224 10.87 -13.88 24.05
N ASN A 225 11.04 -14.42 22.85
CA ASN A 225 11.85 -15.62 22.62
C ASN A 225 13.36 -15.39 22.81
N ASP A 226 13.81 -14.12 22.82
CA ASP A 226 15.21 -13.75 23.06
C ASP A 226 15.54 -13.57 24.55
N ILE A 227 14.54 -13.57 25.44
CA ILE A 227 14.74 -13.49 26.88
C ILE A 227 15.56 -14.71 27.34
N SER A 228 16.76 -14.44 27.82
CA SER A 228 17.70 -15.45 28.30
C SER A 228 17.44 -15.84 29.76
N LYS A 229 16.98 -14.89 30.58
CA LYS A 229 16.74 -15.07 32.01
C LYS A 229 15.78 -14.01 32.53
N ILE A 230 14.88 -14.43 33.41
CA ILE A 230 14.05 -13.54 34.21
C ILE A 230 14.10 -13.98 35.68
N SER A 231 14.25 -13.02 36.59
CA SER A 231 14.33 -13.27 38.03
C SER A 231 13.48 -12.27 38.80
N TYR A 232 12.80 -12.75 39.83
CA TYR A 232 11.99 -11.96 40.72
C TYR A 232 12.65 -11.92 42.11
N TYR A 233 12.78 -10.73 42.67
CA TYR A 233 13.32 -10.50 44.01
C TYR A 233 12.21 -10.02 44.94
N LYS A 234 12.11 -10.66 46.10
CA LYS A 234 11.15 -10.30 47.16
C LYS A 234 11.72 -10.66 48.52
N ASP A 235 11.68 -9.73 49.47
CA ASP A 235 12.14 -9.92 50.85
C ASP A 235 13.56 -10.51 50.94
N GLY A 236 14.46 -10.08 50.05
CA GLY A 236 15.85 -10.58 49.96
C GLY A 236 16.01 -11.98 49.33
N ASN A 237 14.93 -12.63 48.89
CA ASN A 237 14.98 -13.90 48.18
C ASN A 237 14.93 -13.67 46.66
N LYS A 238 15.70 -14.48 45.91
CA LYS A 238 15.70 -14.51 44.44
C LYS A 238 14.98 -15.76 43.94
N ILE A 239 13.97 -15.57 43.09
CA ILE A 239 13.21 -16.63 42.43
C ILE A 239 13.48 -16.52 40.92
N GLU A 240 14.03 -17.56 40.31
CA GLU A 240 14.22 -17.63 38.86
C GLU A 240 13.00 -18.23 38.18
N ILE A 241 12.43 -17.53 37.21
CA ILE A 241 11.18 -17.93 36.54
C ILE A 241 11.54 -18.71 35.28
N ILE A 242 11.33 -20.02 35.31
CA ILE A 242 11.78 -20.94 34.24
C ILE A 242 10.64 -21.27 33.26
N ASP A 243 9.37 -21.14 33.68
CA ASP A 243 8.22 -21.45 32.84
C ASP A 243 8.00 -20.38 31.76
N LEU A 244 8.09 -20.80 30.50
CA LEU A 244 7.95 -19.95 29.30
C LEU A 244 6.63 -19.18 29.29
N THR A 245 5.54 -19.86 29.64
CA THR A 245 4.20 -19.24 29.65
C THR A 245 4.16 -18.12 30.68
N THR A 246 4.63 -18.40 31.89
CA THR A 246 4.64 -17.48 33.03
C THR A 246 5.49 -16.24 32.74
N TYR A 247 6.74 -16.40 32.29
CA TYR A 247 7.57 -15.21 32.03
C TYR A 247 7.09 -14.42 30.81
N SER A 248 6.57 -15.08 29.77
CA SER A 248 6.02 -14.39 28.60
C SER A 248 4.84 -13.50 28.98
N GLU A 249 3.96 -13.99 29.86
CA GLU A 249 2.83 -13.20 30.37
C GLU A 249 3.29 -12.03 31.23
N ILE A 250 4.22 -12.26 32.17
CA ILE A 250 4.81 -11.19 33.00
C ILE A 250 5.42 -10.11 32.10
N TYR A 251 6.21 -10.50 31.11
CA TYR A 251 6.90 -9.56 30.23
C TYR A 251 5.95 -8.76 29.35
N ARG A 252 4.91 -9.39 28.78
CA ARG A 252 3.85 -8.68 28.03
C ARG A 252 3.11 -7.67 28.89
N PHE A 253 2.73 -8.06 30.11
CA PHE A 253 2.03 -7.15 31.02
C PHE A 253 2.94 -6.02 31.51
N LEU A 254 4.22 -6.29 31.73
CA LEU A 254 5.23 -5.30 32.06
C LEU A 254 5.37 -4.26 30.94
N GLY A 255 5.57 -4.72 29.72
CA GLY A 255 5.68 -3.87 28.54
C GLY A 255 4.47 -2.96 28.34
N THR A 256 3.28 -3.54 28.50
CA THR A 256 2.01 -2.78 28.48
C THR A 256 1.96 -1.73 29.60
N ASP A 257 2.44 -2.07 30.80
CA ASP A 257 2.41 -1.16 31.95
C ASP A 257 3.36 0.02 31.77
N ILE A 258 4.57 -0.25 31.26
CA ILE A 258 5.57 0.76 30.89
C ILE A 258 5.00 1.67 29.80
N SER A 259 4.51 1.12 28.68
CA SER A 259 3.99 1.90 27.54
C SER A 259 2.83 2.84 27.93
N ASN A 260 1.94 2.39 28.82
CA ASN A 260 0.83 3.21 29.32
C ASN A 260 1.28 4.37 30.23
N LYS A 261 2.42 4.22 30.91
CA LYS A 261 2.94 5.19 31.90
C LYS A 261 4.12 6.01 31.39
N ILE A 262 4.65 5.68 30.22
CA ILE A 262 5.93 6.20 29.69
C ILE A 262 6.00 7.73 29.58
N GLY A 263 4.85 8.40 29.36
CA GLY A 263 4.77 9.86 29.33
C GLY A 263 5.01 10.54 30.68
N SER A 264 5.13 9.76 31.76
CA SER A 264 5.44 10.25 33.12
C SER A 264 6.84 9.85 33.60
N TYR A 265 7.70 9.30 32.74
CA TYR A 265 9.06 8.95 33.08
C TYR A 265 10.06 10.03 32.69
N SER A 266 11.05 10.27 33.56
CA SER A 266 12.26 11.05 33.28
C SER A 266 13.45 10.11 33.12
N LYS A 267 14.39 10.45 32.22
CA LYS A 267 15.62 9.68 31.99
C LYS A 267 16.81 10.39 32.63
N ASP A 268 17.56 9.64 33.44
CA ASP A 268 18.81 10.06 34.07
C ASP A 268 19.93 9.05 33.79
N ASP A 269 21.18 9.50 33.90
CA ASP A 269 22.35 8.61 33.90
C ASP A 269 22.44 7.84 35.23
N CYS A 270 22.82 6.57 35.16
CA CYS A 270 23.06 5.72 36.32
C CYS A 270 24.49 5.14 36.27
N ASN A 271 25.04 4.82 37.44
CA ASN A 271 26.33 4.12 37.54
C ASN A 271 26.34 3.16 38.74
N ASP A 272 25.14 2.72 39.15
CA ASP A 272 24.94 1.83 40.28
C ASP A 272 25.05 0.37 39.83
N ASN A 273 25.58 -0.47 40.74
CA ASN A 273 25.62 -1.90 40.50
C ASN A 273 24.29 -2.55 40.90
N VAL A 274 23.90 -3.59 40.16
CA VAL A 274 22.71 -4.42 40.40
C VAL A 274 22.63 -4.88 41.85
N SER A 275 23.71 -5.46 42.38
CA SER A 275 23.78 -5.94 43.76
C SER A 275 23.57 -4.81 44.77
N THR A 276 24.09 -3.61 44.49
CA THR A 276 23.93 -2.44 45.37
C THR A 276 22.50 -1.93 45.37
N ILE A 277 21.78 -2.02 44.25
CA ILE A 277 20.36 -1.63 44.15
C ILE A 277 19.51 -2.64 44.91
N ILE A 278 19.72 -3.93 44.66
CA ILE A 278 18.98 -5.03 45.31
C ILE A 278 19.22 -5.03 46.83
N GLU A 279 20.45 -4.82 47.31
CA GLU A 279 20.76 -4.83 48.75
C GLU A 279 20.25 -3.59 49.49
N LYS A 280 20.09 -2.46 48.81
CA LYS A 280 19.64 -1.19 49.42
C LYS A 280 18.11 -1.05 49.47
N ARG A 281 17.40 -1.86 48.70
CA ARG A 281 15.96 -1.77 48.51
C ARG A 281 15.29 -3.05 49.01
N ASP A 282 14.42 -2.94 50.02
CA ASP A 282 13.48 -4.01 50.40
C ASP A 282 12.29 -4.08 49.40
N ASP A 283 12.53 -3.71 48.14
CA ASP A 283 11.52 -3.57 47.10
C ASP A 283 11.34 -4.87 46.31
N GLU A 284 10.17 -5.03 45.70
CA GLU A 284 9.88 -6.12 44.76
C GLU A 284 10.48 -5.79 43.38
N LEU A 285 11.48 -6.55 42.94
CA LEU A 285 12.23 -6.25 41.70
C LEU A 285 12.09 -7.38 40.67
N LEU A 286 12.05 -7.01 39.39
CA LEU A 286 12.05 -7.93 38.27
C LEU A 286 13.28 -7.67 37.38
N GLU A 287 14.15 -8.67 37.25
CA GLU A 287 15.40 -8.61 36.49
C GLU A 287 15.26 -9.45 35.21
N ILE A 288 15.58 -8.87 34.05
CA ILE A 288 15.38 -9.48 32.72
C ILE A 288 16.64 -9.30 31.88
N TYR A 289 17.15 -10.40 31.31
CA TYR A 289 18.29 -10.41 30.39
C TYR A 289 17.90 -10.88 28.99
N PHE A 290 18.45 -10.25 27.96
CA PHE A 290 18.30 -10.61 26.56
C PHE A 290 19.59 -11.24 26.00
N ASN A 291 19.47 -12.14 25.02
CA ASN A 291 20.66 -12.67 24.35
C ASN A 291 21.26 -11.62 23.40
N GLU A 292 20.39 -10.95 22.65
CA GLU A 292 20.71 -9.88 21.70
C GLU A 292 20.36 -8.49 22.26
N LYS A 293 20.86 -7.43 21.61
CA LYS A 293 20.55 -6.05 21.96
C LYS A 293 19.20 -5.65 21.34
N HIS A 294 18.33 -5.04 22.15
CA HIS A 294 17.03 -4.52 21.70
C HIS A 294 16.94 -3.02 21.91
N SER A 295 16.27 -2.33 21.00
CA SER A 295 15.95 -0.92 21.17
C SER A 295 14.44 -0.74 21.23
N PHE A 296 13.98 0.04 22.21
CA PHE A 296 12.57 0.25 22.46
C PHE A 296 12.16 1.70 22.28
N THR A 297 11.04 1.89 21.60
CA THR A 297 10.41 3.18 21.34
C THR A 297 8.96 3.12 21.77
N PHE A 298 8.41 4.26 22.18
CA PHE A 298 7.09 4.30 22.81
C PHE A 298 6.14 5.25 22.11
N TYR A 299 4.91 4.79 21.82
CA TYR A 299 3.91 5.60 21.14
C TYR A 299 3.55 6.88 21.93
N ASN A 300 3.43 6.74 23.27
CA ASN A 300 3.00 7.80 24.18
C ASN A 300 4.12 8.76 24.62
N ASN A 301 5.38 8.51 24.24
CA ASN A 301 6.52 9.41 24.49
C ASN A 301 7.62 9.18 23.45
N LYS A 302 7.53 9.92 22.33
CA LYS A 302 8.39 9.71 21.15
C LYS A 302 9.84 10.16 21.34
N ASP A 303 10.09 11.02 22.32
CA ASP A 303 11.43 11.54 22.61
C ASP A 303 12.24 10.61 23.51
N LEU A 304 11.57 9.65 24.15
CA LEU A 304 12.19 8.66 25.03
C LEU A 304 12.51 7.38 24.27
N VAL A 305 13.79 7.06 24.15
CA VAL A 305 14.29 5.84 23.49
C VAL A 305 15.21 5.09 24.44
N LEU A 306 14.97 3.78 24.53
CA LEU A 306 15.83 2.82 25.20
C LEU A 306 16.71 2.17 24.14
N GLU A 307 17.98 2.53 24.07
CA GLU A 307 18.88 2.06 23.01
C GLU A 307 19.74 0.89 23.49
N GLU A 308 19.89 -0.12 22.61
CA GLU A 308 20.83 -1.23 22.78
C GLU A 308 20.69 -2.01 24.10
N VAL A 309 19.49 -2.10 24.65
CA VAL A 309 19.19 -2.74 25.93
C VAL A 309 19.49 -4.23 25.87
N LYS A 310 20.23 -4.71 26.86
CA LYS A 310 20.54 -6.13 27.06
C LYS A 310 20.14 -6.65 28.44
N HIS A 311 20.00 -5.75 29.41
CA HIS A 311 19.64 -6.06 30.78
C HIS A 311 18.71 -4.97 31.32
N ILE A 312 17.59 -5.38 31.92
CA ILE A 312 16.61 -4.51 32.58
C ILE A 312 16.42 -4.96 34.02
N LEU A 313 16.40 -4.02 34.96
CA LEU A 313 15.88 -4.22 36.31
C LEU A 313 14.71 -3.26 36.53
N TYR A 314 13.54 -3.81 36.78
CA TYR A 314 12.30 -3.08 36.96
C TYR A 314 11.85 -3.14 38.42
N ASP A 315 11.58 -2.00 39.00
CA ASP A 315 11.06 -1.88 40.35
C ASP A 315 9.54 -1.86 40.36
N LEU A 316 8.93 -2.89 40.96
CA LEU A 316 7.47 -3.06 41.02
C LEU A 316 6.83 -2.18 42.12
N THR A 317 7.61 -1.50 42.97
CA THR A 317 7.07 -0.64 44.04
C THR A 317 6.96 0.81 43.60
N ASP A 318 8.00 1.34 42.92
CA ASP A 318 8.07 2.74 42.48
C ASP A 318 8.08 2.93 40.95
N GLY A 319 8.19 1.83 40.20
CA GLY A 319 8.15 1.83 38.73
C GLY A 319 9.48 2.16 38.08
N THR A 320 10.56 2.35 38.84
CA THR A 320 11.88 2.70 38.31
C THR A 320 12.42 1.61 37.40
N ILE A 321 12.98 2.01 36.26
CA ILE A 321 13.56 1.10 35.27
C ILE A 321 15.03 1.39 35.14
N TYR A 322 15.87 0.44 35.54
CA TYR A 322 17.29 0.48 35.28
C TYR A 322 17.58 -0.37 34.06
N TYR A 323 18.47 0.09 33.18
CA TYR A 323 18.89 -0.72 32.04
C TYR A 323 20.35 -0.52 31.66
N ALA A 324 20.92 -1.55 31.06
CA ALA A 324 22.31 -1.59 30.61
C ALA A 324 22.38 -2.08 29.16
N THR A 325 23.42 -1.64 28.46
CA THR A 325 23.69 -2.00 27.05
C THR A 325 24.52 -3.27 26.89
N ASP A 326 24.93 -3.88 28.01
CA ASP A 326 25.66 -5.12 28.09
C ASP A 326 25.13 -6.00 29.24
N ASN A 327 25.70 -7.20 29.38
CA ASN A 327 25.37 -8.10 30.50
C ASN A 327 26.19 -7.76 31.76
N SER A 328 26.62 -6.51 31.93
CA SER A 328 27.36 -6.12 33.13
C SER A 328 26.42 -5.98 34.33
N ASP A 329 27.00 -6.09 35.51
CA ASP A 329 26.29 -5.83 36.77
C ASP A 329 26.08 -4.33 37.02
N LYS A 330 26.22 -3.47 36.00
CA LYS A 330 26.25 -2.02 36.14
C LYS A 330 25.28 -1.35 35.17
N PHE A 331 24.32 -0.62 35.70
CA PHE A 331 23.34 0.09 34.87
C PHE A 331 23.90 1.42 34.40
N THR A 332 23.69 1.72 33.12
CA THR A 332 24.16 2.97 32.48
C THR A 332 23.12 4.08 32.57
N ASP A 333 21.85 3.69 32.63
CA ASP A 333 20.73 4.62 32.55
C ASP A 333 19.61 4.18 33.49
N VAL A 334 18.83 5.15 33.96
CA VAL A 334 17.66 4.93 34.79
C VAL A 334 16.49 5.79 34.33
N LEU A 335 15.30 5.19 34.30
CA LEU A 335 14.03 5.86 34.08
C LEU A 335 13.27 5.92 35.40
N LYS A 336 12.95 7.11 35.88
CA LYS A 336 12.20 7.31 37.12
C LYS A 336 10.79 7.78 36.82
N TYR A 337 9.82 7.20 37.51
CA TYR A 337 8.42 7.61 37.39
C TYR A 337 8.17 8.88 38.20
N GLU A 338 7.78 9.97 37.54
CA GLU A 338 7.62 11.30 38.14
C GLU A 338 6.20 11.86 37.89
N ASN A 339 5.17 11.18 38.43
CA ASN A 339 3.79 11.70 38.40
C ASN A 339 3.28 11.99 39.81
N LYS A 340 3.12 13.29 40.14
CA LYS A 340 2.64 13.71 41.47
C LYS A 340 1.14 13.51 41.68
N ASP A 341 0.36 13.50 40.60
CA ASP A 341 -1.11 13.38 40.66
C ASP A 341 -1.58 11.93 40.62
N ARG A 342 -0.75 11.01 40.12
CA ARG A 342 -1.04 9.58 40.02
C ARG A 342 0.16 8.79 40.56
N PRO A 343 0.15 8.34 41.83
CA PRO A 343 1.24 7.53 42.36
C PRO A 343 1.38 6.23 41.56
N PHE A 344 2.61 5.74 41.45
CA PHE A 344 2.88 4.50 40.73
C PHE A 344 2.14 3.32 41.36
N GLN A 345 1.57 2.47 40.51
CA GLN A 345 0.95 1.21 40.90
C GLN A 345 1.22 0.17 39.82
N THR A 346 1.84 -0.93 40.20
CA THR A 346 2.09 -2.07 39.30
C THR A 346 0.78 -2.70 38.83
N ASN A 347 0.78 -3.17 37.59
CA ASN A 347 -0.33 -3.89 37.01
C ASN A 347 -0.75 -5.09 37.88
N GLN A 348 -2.01 -5.13 38.30
CA GLN A 348 -2.55 -6.19 39.17
C GLN A 348 -2.36 -7.60 38.59
N LYS A 349 -2.32 -7.75 37.26
CA LYS A 349 -2.06 -9.05 36.62
C LYS A 349 -0.65 -9.55 36.89
N ILE A 350 0.35 -8.67 36.90
CA ILE A 350 1.74 -9.01 37.25
C ILE A 350 1.78 -9.48 38.70
N ASN A 351 1.19 -8.71 39.62
CA ASN A 351 1.14 -9.06 41.05
C ASN A 351 0.43 -10.40 41.29
N ASN A 352 -0.65 -10.69 40.57
CA ASN A 352 -1.37 -11.95 40.71
C ASN A 352 -0.52 -13.16 40.28
N ILE A 353 0.28 -13.02 39.22
CA ILE A 353 1.19 -14.08 38.77
C ILE A 353 2.35 -14.23 39.76
N LEU A 354 2.99 -13.13 40.17
CA LEU A 354 4.13 -13.16 41.09
C LEU A 354 3.77 -13.67 42.49
N ASN A 355 2.56 -13.41 42.99
CA ASN A 355 2.09 -13.94 44.28
C ASN A 355 1.79 -15.45 44.26
N GLN A 356 1.80 -16.09 43.08
CA GLN A 356 1.63 -17.54 42.94
C GLN A 356 2.97 -18.29 42.84
N LEU A 357 4.08 -17.56 42.70
CA LEU A 357 5.46 -18.07 42.74
C LEU A 357 5.96 -18.12 44.18
#